data_AF-A0A177AS57-F1
#
_entry.id   AF-A0A177AS57-F1
#
_cell.length_a   1.000
_cell.length_b   1.000
_cell.length_c   1.000
_cell.angle_alpha   90.00
_cell.angle_beta   90.00
_cell.angle_gamma   90.00
#
_symmetry.space_group_name_H-M   'P 1'
#
loop_
_entity.id
_entity.type
_entity.pdbx_description
1 polymer ?
#
loop_
_entity_poly.entity_id
_entity_poly.type
_entity_poly.pdbx_seq_one_letter_code
_entity_poly.pdbx_strand_id
1 'polypeptide(L)'
;MGSNDTGEPTKFDPNFKGPLKNRSCTDIIFLILFIVGIVGMGFVAVLAFVRGDPTKLIYPTDSNGNICGTGNYASRPYLFYFSLLDCATVGPSVLVTGCPTPTVCIEKCPTITFVYSVQQAKEASKISTASGRTNFICIDGFDPLTSSL
;
A
#
# COMPACT_ATOMS: atom_id res chain seq x y z
N MET A 1 -7.20 -65.18 -21.91
CA MET A 1 -8.01 -65.58 -20.74
C MET A 1 -7.32 -65.04 -19.50
N GLY A 2 -7.95 -64.10 -18.80
CA GLY A 2 -7.42 -63.50 -17.57
C GLY A 2 -7.56 -64.44 -16.37
N SER A 3 -6.51 -64.51 -15.55
CA SER A 3 -6.53 -65.14 -14.24
C SER A 3 -7.25 -64.21 -13.25
N ASN A 4 -8.38 -64.68 -12.72
CA ASN A 4 -9.06 -64.03 -11.60
C ASN A 4 -8.22 -64.20 -10.33
N ASP A 5 -7.29 -63.29 -10.07
CA ASP A 5 -6.64 -63.17 -8.77
C ASP A 5 -7.55 -62.37 -7.82
N THR A 6 -8.61 -63.01 -7.35
CA THR A 6 -9.36 -62.51 -6.20
C THR A 6 -8.56 -62.83 -4.94
N GLY A 7 -7.72 -61.89 -4.50
CA GLY A 7 -6.98 -62.00 -3.25
C GLY A 7 -7.92 -62.20 -2.06
N GLU A 8 -7.59 -63.15 -1.20
CA GLU A 8 -8.39 -63.45 0.00
C GLU A 8 -8.32 -62.27 0.99
N PRO A 9 -9.44 -61.86 1.61
CA PRO A 9 -9.44 -60.73 2.54
C PRO A 9 -8.53 -61.02 3.74
N THR A 10 -7.62 -60.09 4.02
CA THR A 10 -6.70 -60.17 5.16
C THR A 10 -7.49 -60.19 6.46
N LYS A 11 -7.37 -61.30 7.22
CA LYS A 11 -8.00 -61.44 8.53
C LYS A 11 -7.34 -60.48 9.53
N PHE A 12 -8.15 -59.86 10.39
CA PHE A 12 -7.68 -58.97 11.44
C PHE A 12 -6.76 -59.75 12.40
N ASP A 13 -5.47 -59.39 12.43
CA ASP A 13 -4.49 -59.95 13.36
C ASP A 13 -4.42 -59.06 14.62
N PRO A 14 -4.89 -59.52 15.79
CA PRO A 14 -4.84 -58.77 17.04
C PRO A 14 -3.42 -58.51 17.55
N ASN A 15 -2.41 -59.21 17.01
CA ASN A 15 -0.99 -58.93 17.26
C ASN A 15 -0.34 -58.02 16.22
N PHE A 16 -1.11 -57.48 15.26
CA PHE A 16 -0.63 -56.51 14.28
C PHE A 16 -0.25 -55.20 14.96
N LYS A 17 1.00 -55.15 15.41
CA LYS A 17 1.69 -53.92 15.73
C LYS A 17 1.95 -53.27 14.38
N GLY A 18 1.09 -52.31 14.02
CA GLY A 18 1.17 -51.58 12.75
C GLY A 18 2.54 -50.95 12.50
N PRO A 19 2.72 -50.17 11.42
CA PRO A 19 4.00 -49.65 10.94
C PRO A 19 4.61 -48.51 11.82
N LEU A 20 4.54 -48.69 13.13
CA LEU A 20 4.90 -47.79 14.22
C LEU A 20 6.09 -48.32 15.04
N LYS A 21 6.57 -49.55 14.78
CA LYS A 21 7.75 -50.10 15.46
C LYS A 21 9.02 -49.54 14.79
N ASN A 22 9.82 -48.77 15.54
CA ASN A 22 11.10 -48.15 15.15
C ASN A 22 11.02 -46.93 14.19
N ARG A 23 10.16 -45.95 14.46
CA ARG A 23 10.25 -44.63 13.81
C ARG A 23 11.27 -43.76 14.57
N SER A 24 12.40 -43.42 13.94
CA SER A 24 13.30 -42.37 14.41
C SER A 24 12.79 -41.00 13.92
N CYS A 25 12.94 -39.93 14.70
CA CYS A 25 12.45 -38.59 14.33
C CYS A 25 13.11 -38.10 13.02
N THR A 26 12.32 -38.04 11.95
CA THR A 26 12.79 -37.64 10.61
C THR A 26 12.88 -36.13 10.38
N ASP A 27 12.73 -35.30 11.42
CA ASP A 27 12.50 -33.86 11.25
C ASP A 27 13.45 -32.97 12.08
N ILE A 28 14.48 -33.54 12.71
CA ILE A 28 15.39 -32.77 13.57
C ILE A 28 16.19 -31.72 12.78
N ILE A 29 16.67 -32.08 11.59
CA ILE A 29 17.46 -31.17 10.75
C ILE A 29 16.60 -30.01 10.23
N PHE A 30 15.39 -30.30 9.75
CA PHE A 30 14.45 -29.28 9.27
C PHE A 30 13.93 -28.40 10.42
N LEU A 31 13.70 -28.96 11.61
CA LEU A 31 13.37 -28.19 12.81
C LEU A 31 14.47 -27.16 13.14
N ILE A 32 15.74 -27.55 13.09
CA ILE A 32 16.87 -26.63 13.33
C ILE A 32 16.89 -25.52 12.28
N LEU A 33 16.75 -25.87 11.00
CA LEU A 33 16.69 -24.87 9.91
C LEU A 33 15.52 -23.89 10.08
N PHE A 34 14.36 -24.38 10.50
CA PHE A 34 13.18 -23.55 10.75
C PHE A 34 13.41 -22.57 11.91
N ILE A 35 13.99 -23.04 13.02
CA ILE A 35 14.33 -22.19 14.17
C ILE A 35 15.35 -21.11 13.76
N VAL A 36 16.40 -21.49 13.02
CA VAL A 36 17.39 -20.53 12.49
C VAL A 36 16.71 -19.49 11.59
N GLY A 37 15.77 -19.92 10.74
CA GLY A 37 14.97 -19.01 9.91
C GLY A 37 14.15 -18.02 10.73
N ILE A 38 13.47 -18.47 11.78
CA ILE A 38 12.70 -17.60 12.69
C ILE A 38 13.62 -16.60 13.39
N VAL A 39 14.76 -17.04 13.94
CA VAL A 39 15.72 -16.17 14.61
C VAL A 39 16.28 -15.14 13.63
N GLY A 40 16.63 -15.56 12.41
CA GLY A 40 17.09 -14.68 11.35
C GLY A 40 16.06 -13.62 10.98
N MET A 41 14.80 -13.99 10.79
CA MET A 41 13.72 -13.04 10.53
C MET A 41 13.49 -12.09 11.70
N GLY A 42 13.52 -12.59 12.94
CA GLY A 42 13.42 -11.76 14.14
C GLY A 42 14.53 -10.71 14.22
N PHE A 43 15.77 -11.09 13.91
CA PHE A 43 16.90 -10.16 13.86
C PHE A 43 16.72 -9.08 12.80
N VAL A 44 16.33 -9.46 11.57
CA VAL A 44 16.06 -8.50 10.48
C VAL A 44 14.92 -7.55 10.86
N ALA A 45 13.86 -8.06 11.48
CA ALA A 45 12.74 -7.24 11.94
C ALA A 45 13.19 -6.21 12.98
N VAL A 46 13.95 -6.61 14.00
CA VAL A 46 14.49 -5.67 15.01
C VAL A 46 15.37 -4.61 14.37
N LEU A 47 16.27 -5.00 13.45
CA LEU A 47 17.10 -4.03 12.73
C LEU A 47 16.26 -3.04 11.91
N ALA A 48 15.21 -3.51 11.24
CA ALA A 48 14.29 -2.68 10.49
C ALA A 48 13.53 -1.68 11.38
N PHE A 49 13.12 -2.09 12.59
CA PHE A 49 12.46 -1.18 13.53
C PHE A 49 13.43 -0.17 14.17
N VAL A 50 14.65 -0.58 14.51
CA VAL A 50 15.62 0.30 15.20
C VAL A 50 16.24 1.31 14.24
N ARG A 51 16.52 0.91 12.99
CA ARG A 51 17.18 1.77 11.99
C ARG A 51 16.22 2.34 10.95
N GLY A 52 15.05 1.74 10.79
CA GLY A 52 14.04 2.23 9.87
C GLY A 52 13.26 3.39 10.48
N ASP A 53 12.65 4.17 9.60
CA ASP A 53 11.73 5.23 9.99
C ASP A 53 10.29 4.79 9.63
N PRO A 54 9.49 4.35 10.62
CA PRO A 54 8.12 3.90 10.36
C PRO A 54 7.22 5.04 9.88
N THR A 55 7.62 6.31 10.09
CA THR A 55 6.79 7.45 9.69
C THR A 55 6.67 7.56 8.17
N LYS A 56 7.69 7.14 7.42
CA LYS A 56 7.63 7.10 5.94
C LYS A 56 6.63 6.08 5.39
N LEU A 57 6.24 5.09 6.18
CA LEU A 57 5.23 4.10 5.78
C LEU A 57 3.81 4.57 6.07
N ILE A 58 3.65 5.36 7.14
CA ILE A 58 2.34 5.80 7.63
C ILE A 58 1.91 7.10 6.97
N TYR A 59 2.85 8.02 6.73
CA TYR A 59 2.56 9.35 6.23
C TYR A 59 2.83 9.49 4.74
N PRO A 60 1.89 10.09 3.98
CA PRO A 60 2.11 10.35 2.57
C PRO A 60 3.11 11.48 2.35
N THR A 61 3.78 11.45 1.19
CA THR A 61 4.76 12.45 0.79
C THR A 61 4.30 13.19 -0.46
N ASP A 62 4.45 14.51 -0.43
CA ASP A 62 4.20 15.47 -1.51
C ASP A 62 5.22 15.30 -2.65
N SER A 63 4.96 15.88 -3.83
CA SER A 63 5.87 15.91 -4.98
C SER A 63 7.20 16.60 -4.67
N ASN A 64 7.21 17.51 -3.69
CA ASN A 64 8.41 18.20 -3.22
C ASN A 64 9.20 17.42 -2.15
N GLY A 65 8.78 16.19 -1.80
CA GLY A 65 9.44 15.39 -0.77
C GLY A 65 9.04 15.74 0.66
N ASN A 66 8.02 16.59 0.85
CA ASN A 66 7.50 16.96 2.16
C ASN A 66 6.54 15.89 2.68
N ILE A 67 6.69 15.51 3.96
CA ILE A 67 5.81 14.53 4.60
C ILE A 67 4.60 15.26 5.18
N CYS A 68 3.38 14.90 4.75
CA CYS A 68 2.16 15.54 5.25
C CYS A 68 1.90 15.15 6.71
N GLY A 69 1.44 16.10 7.54
CA GLY A 69 1.09 15.83 8.94
C GLY A 69 2.27 15.78 9.92
N THR A 70 3.47 16.17 9.51
CA THR A 70 4.65 16.28 10.39
C THR A 70 5.42 17.58 10.16
N GLY A 71 6.18 18.02 11.17
CA GLY A 71 7.01 19.22 11.10
C GLY A 71 6.24 20.47 10.64
N ASN A 72 6.73 21.12 9.59
CA ASN A 72 6.13 22.32 9.00
C ASN A 72 4.77 22.07 8.32
N TYR A 73 4.44 20.80 8.03
CA TYR A 73 3.18 20.38 7.40
C TYR A 73 2.22 19.72 8.40
N ALA A 74 2.43 19.92 9.71
CA ALA A 74 1.58 19.35 10.76
C ALA A 74 0.10 19.75 10.65
N SER A 75 -0.20 20.95 10.15
CA SER A 75 -1.60 21.39 9.93
C SER A 75 -2.25 20.76 8.69
N ARG A 76 -1.45 20.16 7.79
CA ARG A 76 -1.86 19.61 6.50
C ARG A 76 -1.60 18.09 6.44
N PRO A 77 -2.44 17.25 7.07
CA PRO A 77 -2.17 15.82 7.18
C PRO A 77 -2.59 15.00 5.94
N TYR A 78 -3.38 15.55 5.02
CA TYR A 78 -3.91 14.80 3.87
C TYR A 78 -3.11 15.10 2.60
N LEU A 79 -2.92 14.09 1.74
CA LEU A 79 -2.30 14.25 0.44
C LEU A 79 -3.37 14.30 -0.66
N PHE A 80 -3.33 15.34 -1.50
CA PHE A 80 -4.21 15.51 -2.64
C PHE A 80 -3.49 15.17 -3.95
N TYR A 81 -4.18 14.49 -4.85
CA TYR A 81 -3.71 14.17 -6.19
C TYR A 81 -4.55 14.95 -7.21
N PHE A 82 -3.89 15.66 -8.12
CA PHE A 82 -4.60 16.47 -9.13
C PHE A 82 -5.32 15.61 -10.17
N SER A 83 -4.75 14.44 -10.52
CA SER A 83 -5.37 13.48 -11.44
C SER A 83 -5.15 12.04 -10.96
N LEU A 84 -6.18 11.41 -10.38
CA LEU A 84 -6.11 9.99 -10.01
C LEU A 84 -5.97 9.06 -11.22
N LEU A 85 -6.50 9.45 -12.39
CA LEU A 85 -6.47 8.62 -13.58
C LEU A 85 -5.05 8.43 -14.12
N ASP A 86 -4.21 9.47 -14.04
CA ASP A 86 -2.81 9.38 -14.47
C ASP A 86 -2.00 8.42 -13.56
N CYS A 87 -2.43 8.22 -12.31
CA CYS A 87 -1.88 7.17 -11.45
C CYS A 87 -2.35 5.77 -11.88
N ALA A 88 -3.60 5.65 -12.35
CA ALA A 88 -4.15 4.37 -12.77
C ALA A 88 -3.55 3.89 -14.10
N THR A 89 -3.21 4.81 -15.01
CA THR A 89 -2.62 4.47 -16.32
C THR A 89 -1.21 3.91 -16.21
N VAL A 90 -0.43 4.32 -15.20
CA VAL A 90 0.92 3.78 -14.93
C VAL A 90 0.90 2.43 -14.19
N GLY A 91 -0.26 2.00 -13.70
CA GLY A 91 -0.45 0.65 -13.15
C GLY A 91 0.56 0.29 -12.04
N PRO A 92 1.16 -0.92 -12.06
CA PRO A 92 2.07 -1.37 -10.99
C PRO A 92 3.35 -0.52 -10.86
N SER A 93 3.70 0.25 -11.88
CA SER A 93 4.93 1.07 -11.83
C SER A 93 4.85 2.21 -10.81
N VAL A 94 3.64 2.57 -10.35
CA VAL A 94 3.43 3.58 -9.30
C VAL A 94 4.17 3.25 -7.99
N LEU A 95 4.38 1.97 -7.67
CA LEU A 95 5.12 1.56 -6.47
C LEU A 95 6.61 1.88 -6.53
N VAL A 96 7.16 2.03 -7.74
CA VAL A 96 8.59 2.28 -7.97
C VAL A 96 8.83 3.74 -8.33
N THR A 97 8.03 4.30 -9.24
CA THR A 97 8.25 5.63 -9.80
C THR A 97 7.33 6.70 -9.21
N GLY A 98 6.36 6.33 -8.38
CA GLY A 98 5.30 7.23 -7.94
C GLY A 98 4.30 7.53 -9.06
N CYS A 99 3.33 8.41 -8.76
CA CYS A 99 2.33 8.83 -9.73
C CYS A 99 2.83 10.04 -10.53
N PRO A 100 2.64 10.09 -11.87
CA PRO A 100 3.10 11.21 -12.71
C PRO A 100 2.16 12.42 -12.64
N THR A 101 1.75 12.81 -11.44
CA THR A 101 0.92 14.00 -11.20
C THR A 101 1.49 14.81 -10.06
N PRO A 102 1.33 16.15 -10.09
CA PRO A 102 1.60 16.92 -8.89
C PRO A 102 0.70 16.40 -7.77
N THR A 103 1.24 16.36 -6.58
CA THR A 103 0.57 16.00 -5.34
C THR A 103 0.85 17.10 -4.34
N VAL A 104 -0.09 17.41 -3.45
CA VAL A 104 0.08 18.48 -2.45
C VAL A 104 -0.50 18.11 -1.08
N CYS A 105 0.15 18.53 0.01
CA CYS A 105 -0.41 18.40 1.36
C CYS A 105 -1.52 19.45 1.62
N ILE A 106 -2.67 19.01 2.13
CA ILE A 106 -3.84 19.86 2.44
C ILE A 106 -4.39 19.61 3.85
N GLU A 107 -5.06 20.61 4.42
CA GLU A 107 -5.67 20.55 5.76
C GLU A 107 -6.98 19.76 5.76
N LYS A 108 -7.79 19.90 4.70
CA LYS A 108 -9.09 19.26 4.57
C LYS A 108 -9.37 18.90 3.13
N CYS A 109 -9.85 17.67 2.91
CA CYS A 109 -10.25 17.22 1.58
C CYS A 109 -11.39 18.07 1.02
N PRO A 110 -11.32 18.49 -0.26
CA PRO A 110 -12.39 19.24 -0.90
C PRO A 110 -13.66 18.40 -0.97
N THR A 111 -14.80 19.01 -0.65
CA THR A 111 -16.11 18.33 -0.69
C THR A 111 -16.76 18.41 -2.07
N ILE A 112 -16.28 19.33 -2.91
CA ILE A 112 -16.75 19.54 -4.27
C ILE A 112 -15.59 19.37 -5.24
N THR A 113 -15.85 18.73 -6.38
CA THR A 113 -14.92 18.68 -7.49
C THR A 113 -14.96 20.01 -8.24
N PHE A 114 -13.89 20.79 -8.10
CA PHE A 114 -13.75 22.04 -8.82
C PHE A 114 -12.99 21.79 -10.12
N VAL A 115 -13.63 22.03 -11.26
CA VAL A 115 -12.99 21.96 -12.59
C VAL A 115 -13.10 23.33 -13.24
N TYR A 116 -11.96 23.90 -13.65
CA TYR A 116 -11.92 25.26 -14.20
C TYR A 116 -12.82 25.42 -15.43
N SER A 117 -12.93 24.37 -16.27
CA SER A 117 -13.75 24.41 -17.50
C SER A 117 -15.25 24.53 -17.19
N VAL A 118 -15.70 23.86 -16.13
CA VAL A 118 -17.09 23.97 -15.64
C VAL A 118 -17.35 25.36 -15.05
N GLN A 119 -16.35 25.96 -14.41
CA GLN A 119 -16.49 27.29 -13.80
C GLN A 119 -16.50 28.40 -14.83
N GLN A 120 -15.68 28.32 -15.88
CA GLN A 120 -15.79 29.25 -17.02
C GLN A 120 -17.17 29.17 -17.69
N ALA A 121 -17.72 27.96 -17.85
CA ALA A 121 -19.08 27.77 -18.35
C ALA A 121 -20.16 28.38 -17.42
N LYS A 122 -19.89 28.40 -16.10
CA LYS A 122 -20.80 28.96 -15.08
C LYS A 122 -20.69 30.48 -15.01
N GLU A 123 -19.50 31.06 -15.13
CA GLU A 123 -19.26 32.51 -15.22
C GLU A 123 -19.89 33.11 -16.48
N ALA A 124 -19.91 32.37 -17.60
CA ALA A 124 -20.64 32.73 -18.82
C ALA A 124 -22.18 32.86 -18.61
N SER A 125 -22.72 32.30 -17.52
CA SER A 125 -24.15 32.33 -17.18
C SER A 125 -24.57 33.43 -16.16
N LYS A 126 -23.70 34.41 -15.87
CA LYS A 126 -23.99 35.55 -14.97
C LYS A 126 -24.48 35.18 -13.56
N ILE A 127 -23.99 34.08 -12.98
CA ILE A 127 -24.05 33.89 -11.53
C ILE A 127 -22.80 34.55 -10.96
N SER A 128 -22.93 35.82 -10.55
CA SER A 128 -21.88 36.53 -9.83
C SER A 128 -21.43 35.73 -8.62
N THR A 129 -20.14 35.43 -8.54
CA THR A 129 -19.37 35.62 -7.32
C THR A 129 -17.92 35.84 -7.74
N ALA A 130 -17.40 37.04 -7.52
CA ALA A 130 -15.98 37.28 -7.51
C ALA A 130 -15.32 36.20 -6.62
N SER A 131 -14.25 35.57 -7.12
CA SER A 131 -13.43 34.62 -6.38
C SER A 131 -13.89 33.16 -6.36
N GLY A 132 -14.11 32.55 -7.53
CA GLY A 132 -13.93 31.10 -7.68
C GLY A 132 -12.49 30.65 -7.36
N ARG A 133 -11.55 31.61 -7.26
CA ARG A 133 -10.12 31.37 -7.07
C ARG A 133 -9.73 30.81 -5.71
N THR A 134 -10.53 31.03 -4.67
CA THR A 134 -10.25 30.49 -3.32
C THR A 134 -10.49 28.98 -3.22
N ASN A 135 -11.17 28.39 -4.21
CA ASN A 135 -11.41 26.95 -4.27
C ASN A 135 -10.31 26.22 -5.06
N PHE A 136 -9.36 26.93 -5.65
CA PHE A 136 -8.22 26.28 -6.30
C PHE A 136 -7.29 25.71 -5.25
N ILE A 137 -6.93 24.46 -5.47
CA ILE A 137 -5.84 23.80 -4.76
C ILE A 137 -4.58 24.11 -5.57
N CYS A 138 -3.63 24.79 -4.95
CA CYS A 138 -2.40 25.24 -5.58
C CYS A 138 -1.22 24.37 -5.16
N ILE A 139 -0.22 24.30 -6.04
CA ILE A 139 1.10 23.77 -5.68
C ILE A 139 1.79 24.73 -4.71
N ASP A 140 2.64 24.18 -3.83
CA ASP A 140 3.39 24.98 -2.86
C ASP A 140 4.22 26.05 -3.59
N GLY A 141 4.08 27.31 -3.15
CA GLY A 141 4.74 28.48 -3.75
C GLY A 141 3.92 29.23 -4.80
N PHE A 142 2.71 28.78 -5.14
CA PHE A 142 1.81 29.49 -6.05
C PHE A 142 0.61 30.08 -5.30
N ASP A 143 0.49 31.41 -5.29
CA ASP A 143 -0.63 32.12 -4.69
C ASP A 143 -1.66 32.52 -5.76
N PRO A 144 -2.91 32.05 -5.72
CA PRO A 144 -3.91 32.31 -6.75
C PRO A 144 -4.43 33.76 -6.79
N LEU A 145 -4.06 34.58 -5.79
CA LEU A 145 -4.48 35.97 -5.66
C LEU A 145 -3.41 36.98 -6.11
N THR A 146 -2.14 36.58 -6.09
CA THR A 146 -0.98 37.46 -6.37
C THR A 146 -0.13 36.97 -7.53
N SER A 147 -0.18 35.67 -7.86
CA SER A 147 0.51 35.10 -9.01
C SER A 147 -0.30 35.42 -10.26
N SER A 148 0.06 36.52 -10.93
CA SER A 148 -0.46 36.88 -12.25
C SER A 148 -0.02 35.83 -13.28
N LEU A 149 -1.00 35.26 -13.99
CA LEU A 149 -0.80 34.48 -15.21
C LEU A 149 -0.15 35.33 -16.31
#